data_AF-A0A817SEI7-F1
#
_entry.id   AF-A0A817SEI7-F1
#
_cell.length_a   1.000
_cell.length_b   1.000
_cell.length_c   1.000
_cell.angle_alpha   90.00
_cell.angle_beta   90.00
_cell.angle_gamma   90.00
#
_symmetry.space_group_name_H-M   'P 1'
#
loop_
_entity.id
_entity.type
_entity.pdbx_description
1 polymer ?
#
loop_
_entity_poly.entity_id
_entity_poly.type
_entity_poly.pdbx_seq_one_letter_code
_entity_poly.pdbx_strand_id
1 'polypeptide(L)'
;MSSTAVQQRCMRYRKHNSTNYLPKTGRPKKISDQELKTLVRLVDNMVGVSQRRLGRRFELNQLIVSPNLRKRTSVPVYKRRSAPKYISDY
;
A
#
# COMPACT_ATOMS: atom_id res chain seq x y z
N MET A 1 19.91 -4.52 22.63
CA MET A 1 19.93 -4.22 21.17
C MET A 1 18.84 -3.20 20.86
N SER A 2 19.20 -1.97 20.49
CA SER A 2 18.19 -0.94 20.19
C SER A 2 17.44 -1.30 18.92
N SER A 3 16.10 -1.27 18.98
CA SER A 3 15.21 -1.43 17.84
C SER A 3 15.66 -0.51 16.69
N THR A 4 15.91 -1.08 15.52
CA THR A 4 16.35 -0.37 14.30
C THR A 4 15.41 0.78 13.93
N ALA A 5 14.12 0.66 14.26
CA ALA A 5 13.11 1.69 14.04
C ALA A 5 13.31 2.93 14.94
N VAL A 6 13.74 2.74 16.20
CA VAL A 6 14.00 3.84 17.15
C VAL A 6 15.21 4.65 16.67
N GLN A 7 16.26 3.94 16.25
CA GLN A 7 17.50 4.56 15.78
C GLN A 7 17.27 5.42 14.51
N GLN A 8 16.45 4.92 13.56
CA GLN A 8 16.06 5.69 12.37
C GLN A 8 15.25 6.95 12.70
N ARG A 9 14.44 6.91 13.76
CA ARG A 9 13.62 8.05 14.18
C ARG A 9 14.46 9.15 14.80
N CYS A 10 15.44 8.81 15.64
CA CYS A 10 16.40 9.76 16.20
C CYS A 10 17.25 10.42 15.09
N MET A 11 17.71 9.65 14.10
CA MET A 11 18.46 10.18 12.96
C MET A 11 17.65 11.17 12.12
N ARG A 12 16.37 10.89 11.88
CA ARG A 12 15.47 11.82 11.17
C ARG A 12 15.21 13.09 11.97
N TYR A 13 14.98 12.95 13.27
CA TYR A 13 14.76 14.09 14.16
C TYR A 13 15.97 15.02 14.17
N ARG A 14 17.18 14.48 14.32
CA ARG A 14 18.43 15.26 14.26
C ARG A 14 18.60 16.04 12.96
N LYS A 15 18.10 15.53 11.83
CA LYS A 15 18.24 16.15 10.52
C LYS A 15 17.17 17.21 10.23
N HIS A 16 15.95 17.01 10.70
CA HIS A 16 14.79 17.82 10.30
C HIS A 16 14.07 18.52 11.46
N ASN A 17 14.54 18.34 12.70
CA ASN A 17 13.91 18.82 13.95
C ASN A 17 12.39 18.57 14.00
N SER A 18 11.96 17.45 13.42
CA SER A 18 10.54 17.11 13.34
C SER A 18 10.34 15.62 13.52
N THR A 19 9.29 15.28 14.27
CA THR A 19 8.78 13.92 14.43
C THR A 19 7.70 13.58 13.40
N ASN A 20 7.25 14.57 12.62
CA ASN A 20 6.23 14.39 11.60
C ASN A 20 6.76 13.59 10.41
N TYR A 21 5.83 12.89 9.73
CA TYR A 21 6.15 12.23 8.47
C TYR A 21 6.40 13.28 7.39
N LEU A 22 7.64 13.30 6.88
CA LEU A 22 7.98 14.16 5.75
C LEU A 22 7.22 13.71 4.49
N PRO A 23 6.80 14.67 3.63
CA PRO A 23 6.24 14.33 2.34
C PRO A 23 7.28 13.53 1.53
N LYS A 24 6.81 12.52 0.79
CA LYS A 24 7.68 11.76 -0.11
C LYS A 24 8.20 12.70 -1.19
N THR A 25 9.50 13.00 -1.17
CA THR A 25 10.19 13.82 -2.17
C THR A 25 10.74 12.95 -3.29
N GLY A 26 10.57 13.36 -4.55
CA GLY A 26 11.08 12.66 -5.74
C GLY A 26 10.04 12.40 -6.81
N ARG A 27 10.49 12.09 -8.03
CA ARG A 27 9.58 11.73 -9.14
C ARG A 27 8.92 10.38 -8.83
N PRO A 28 7.60 10.23 -9.06
CA PRO A 28 6.95 8.92 -8.95
C PRO A 28 7.68 7.88 -9.78
N LYS A 29 8.08 6.76 -9.16
CA LYS A 29 8.69 5.63 -9.87
C LYS A 29 7.67 5.09 -10.88
N LYS A 30 8.07 4.97 -12.15
CA LYS A 30 7.29 4.22 -13.13
C LYS A 30 7.33 2.74 -12.75
N ILE A 31 6.16 2.10 -12.72
CA ILE A 31 6.09 0.65 -12.57
C ILE A 31 6.70 -0.02 -13.80
N SER A 32 7.59 -0.98 -13.59
CA SER A 32 8.03 -1.89 -14.64
C SER A 32 6.95 -2.91 -15.00
N ASP A 33 6.94 -3.41 -16.24
CA ASP A 33 6.00 -4.45 -16.65
C ASP A 33 6.14 -5.74 -15.82
N GLN A 34 7.34 -6.04 -15.31
CA GLN A 34 7.60 -7.16 -14.40
C GLN A 34 6.86 -7.00 -13.06
N GLU A 35 7.00 -5.83 -12.44
CA GLU A 35 6.29 -5.47 -11.20
C GLU A 35 4.77 -5.49 -11.43
N LEU A 36 4.32 -5.06 -12.61
CA LEU A 36 2.90 -5.02 -12.97
C LEU A 36 2.30 -6.42 -13.18
N LYS A 37 3.01 -7.35 -13.84
CA LYS A 37 2.59 -8.77 -13.94
C LYS A 37 2.50 -9.43 -12.57
N THR A 38 3.44 -9.13 -11.68
CA THR A 38 3.44 -9.62 -10.30
C THR A 38 2.26 -9.06 -9.51
N LEU A 39 1.95 -7.78 -9.70
CA LEU A 39 0.79 -7.12 -9.08
C LEU A 39 -0.52 -7.79 -9.51
N VAL A 40 -0.70 -8.05 -10.80
CA VAL A 40 -1.88 -8.74 -11.35
C VAL A 40 -2.01 -10.14 -10.74
N ARG A 41 -0.93 -10.93 -10.77
CA ARG A 41 -0.92 -12.30 -10.22
C ARG A 41 -1.23 -12.33 -8.71
N LEU A 42 -0.86 -11.30 -7.96
CA LEU A 42 -1.20 -11.19 -6.53
C LEU A 42 -2.67 -10.82 -6.29
N VAL A 43 -3.26 -10.04 -7.18
CA VAL A 43 -4.68 -9.65 -7.09
C VAL A 43 -5.57 -10.81 -7.51
N ASP A 44 -5.23 -11.52 -8.59
CA ASP A 44 -5.98 -12.69 -9.07
C ASP A 44 -5.98 -13.84 -8.05
N ASN A 45 -4.86 -14.04 -7.33
CA ASN A 45 -4.74 -15.09 -6.31
C ASN A 45 -5.23 -14.68 -4.91
N MET A 46 -5.60 -13.41 -4.67
CA MET A 46 -5.98 -12.95 -3.34
C MET A 46 -7.25 -12.10 -3.34
N VAL A 47 -8.37 -12.72 -3.00
CA VAL A 47 -9.61 -11.99 -2.66
C VAL A 47 -9.36 -11.17 -1.39
N GLY A 48 -9.48 -9.83 -1.49
CA GLY A 48 -9.53 -8.93 -0.32
C GLY A 48 -8.25 -8.18 0.07
N VAL A 49 -7.21 -8.15 -0.79
CA VAL A 49 -6.00 -7.36 -0.49
C VAL A 49 -6.25 -5.86 -0.64
N SER A 50 -5.98 -5.11 0.43
CA SER A 50 -6.11 -3.65 0.40
C SER A 50 -5.10 -3.01 -0.56
N GLN A 51 -5.53 -2.03 -1.35
CA GLN A 51 -4.65 -1.22 -2.22
C GLN A 51 -3.47 -0.60 -1.45
N ARG A 52 -3.66 -0.24 -0.18
CA ARG A 52 -2.59 0.29 0.70
C ARG A 52 -1.48 -0.74 0.95
N ARG A 53 -1.82 -2.03 1.11
CA ARG A 53 -0.83 -3.12 1.24
C ARG A 53 -0.08 -3.33 -0.06
N LEU A 54 -0.77 -3.30 -1.20
CA LEU A 54 -0.13 -3.40 -2.52
C LEU A 54 0.81 -2.21 -2.77
N GLY A 55 0.37 -0.98 -2.51
CA GLY A 55 1.21 0.21 -2.62
C GLY A 55 2.46 0.15 -1.73
N ARG A 56 2.36 -0.37 -0.50
CA ARG A 56 3.54 -0.59 0.35
C ARG A 56 4.48 -1.64 -0.22
N ARG A 57 3.95 -2.74 -0.75
CA ARG A 57 4.75 -3.87 -1.29
C ARG A 57 5.52 -3.49 -2.54
N PHE A 58 4.93 -2.67 -3.40
CA PHE A 58 5.53 -2.25 -4.67
C PHE A 58 6.14 -0.84 -4.62
N GLU A 59 6.18 -0.21 -3.45
CA GLU A 59 6.67 1.15 -3.25
C GLU A 59 5.92 2.23 -4.08
N LEU A 60 4.65 1.97 -4.36
CA LEU A 60 3.79 2.82 -5.19
C LEU A 60 2.83 3.65 -4.33
N ASN A 61 2.41 4.78 -4.88
CA ASN A 61 1.25 5.48 -4.35
C ASN A 61 0.00 4.61 -4.58
N GLN A 62 -0.78 4.39 -3.52
CA GLN A 62 -2.03 3.62 -3.54
C GLN A 62 -3.01 4.10 -4.63
N LEU A 63 -3.00 5.40 -4.95
CA LEU A 63 -3.83 6.00 -6.00
C LEU A 63 -3.50 5.47 -7.41
N ILE A 64 -2.27 4.98 -7.62
CA ILE A 64 -1.78 4.47 -8.91
C ILE A 64 -2.12 2.99 -9.08
N VAL A 65 -2.44 2.28 -7.99
CA VAL A 65 -2.75 0.84 -8.00
C VAL A 65 -4.09 0.58 -8.71
N SER A 66 -5.16 1.32 -8.35
CA SER A 66 -6.50 1.08 -8.91
C SER A 66 -6.61 1.32 -10.43
N PRO A 67 -6.06 2.40 -11.00
CA PRO A 67 -6.12 2.63 -12.44
C PRO A 67 -5.33 1.60 -13.24
N ASN A 68 -4.18 1.14 -12.73
CA ASN A 68 -3.36 0.12 -13.42
C ASN A 68 -4.03 -1.25 -13.39
N LEU A 69 -4.66 -1.63 -12.28
CA LEU A 69 -5.42 -2.87 -12.20
C LEU A 69 -6.63 -2.85 -13.14
N ARG A 70 -7.43 -1.77 -13.13
CA ARG A 70 -8.59 -1.65 -14.03
C ARG A 70 -8.23 -1.75 -15.52
N LYS A 71 -7.04 -1.30 -15.93
CA LYS A 71 -6.59 -1.35 -17.32
C LYS A 71 -6.15 -2.74 -17.79
N ARG A 72 -5.77 -3.63 -16.87
CA ARG A 72 -5.10 -4.91 -17.21
C ARG A 72 -5.83 -6.14 -16.71
N THR A 73 -6.72 -5.99 -15.75
CA THR A 73 -7.56 -7.05 -15.21
C THR A 73 -9.01 -6.66 -15.34
N SER A 74 -9.86 -7.61 -15.73
CA SER A 74 -11.32 -7.49 -15.62
C SER A 74 -11.80 -7.58 -14.18
N VAL A 75 -10.90 -7.87 -13.23
CA VAL A 75 -11.20 -8.03 -11.80
C VAL A 75 -11.75 -6.72 -11.24
N PRO A 76 -13.03 -6.68 -10.85
CA PRO A 76 -13.59 -5.53 -10.17
C PRO A 76 -12.89 -5.33 -8.82
N VAL A 77 -12.13 -4.24 -8.70
CA VAL A 77 -11.48 -3.85 -7.45
C VAL A 77 -12.55 -3.29 -6.50
N TYR A 78 -13.13 -4.14 -5.67
CA TYR A 78 -14.12 -3.74 -4.68
C TYR A 78 -13.49 -3.00 -3.49
N LYS A 79 -14.16 -1.95 -3.00
CA LYS A 79 -13.87 -1.42 -1.66
C LYS A 79 -14.15 -2.53 -0.63
N ARG A 80 -13.33 -2.60 0.44
CA ARG A 80 -13.63 -3.47 1.59
C ARG A 80 -15.06 -3.22 2.04
N ARG A 81 -15.93 -4.22 1.95
CA ARG A 81 -17.22 -4.21 2.64
C ARG A 81 -16.96 -4.59 4.08
N SER A 82 -17.54 -3.86 5.03
CA SER A 82 -17.56 -4.30 6.42
C SER A 82 -18.27 -5.65 6.49
N ALA A 83 -17.71 -6.60 7.25
CA ALA A 83 -18.41 -7.85 7.50
C ALA A 83 -19.80 -7.54 8.11
N PRO A 84 -20.85 -8.26 7.73
CA PRO A 84 -22.15 -8.10 8.37
C PRO A 84 -21.95 -8.30 9.88
N LYS A 85 -22.43 -7.34 10.67
CA LYS A 85 -22.47 -7.50 12.12
C LYS A 85 -23.57 -8.51 12.39
N TYR A 86 -23.26 -9.60 13.09
CA TYR A 86 -24.29 -10.45 13.65
C TYR A 86 -25.15 -9.56 14.57
N ILE A 87 -26.42 -9.41 14.23
CA ILE A 87 -27.41 -8.92 15.19
C ILE A 87 -27.52 -10.08 16.18
N SER A 88 -27.01 -9.90 17.39
CA SER A 88 -27.30 -10.88 18.44
C SER A 88 -28.73 -10.61 18.89
N ASP A 89 -29.66 -11.44 18.46
CA ASP A 89 -31.01 -11.47 19.02
C ASP A 89 -30.89 -12.07 20.43
N TYR A 90 -30.67 -11.20 21.42
CA TYR A 90 -30.82 -11.47 22.85
C TYR A 90 -31.86 -10.53 23.43
#